data_AF-A0A842QKA3-F1
#
_entry.id   AF-A0A842QKA3-F1
#
_cell.length_a   1.000
_cell.length_b   1.000
_cell.length_c   1.000
_cell.angle_alpha   90.00
_cell.angle_beta   90.00
_cell.angle_gamma   90.00
#
_symmetry.space_group_name_H-M   'P 1'
#
loop_
_entity.id
_entity.type
_entity.pdbx_description
1 polymer ?
#
loop_
_entity_poly.entity_id
_entity_poly.type
_entity_poly.pdbx_seq_one_letter_code
_entity_poly.pdbx_strand_id
1 'polypeptide(L)'
;MIFVIDTNILISALIRDSTTRKIIVESNWEFCYPENAFHEVRKYKNLVLEKSGMDEKDYTETLNYLLKHIKLIPEEVVQGKHDEAFKLLGKIDPDDVVDAACYLENGREAVYYKQLRRDY
;
A
#
# COMPACT_ATOMS: atom_id res chain seq x y z
N MET A 1 -8.83 13.17 -4.85
CA MET A 1 -7.38 12.96 -5.14
C MET A 1 -7.07 11.53 -4.74
N ILE A 2 -6.44 10.79 -5.64
CA ILE A 2 -6.15 9.36 -5.46
C ILE A 2 -4.69 9.22 -5.01
N PHE A 3 -4.42 8.34 -4.05
CA PHE A 3 -3.08 8.02 -3.58
C PHE A 3 -2.78 6.54 -3.81
N VAL A 4 -1.66 6.25 -4.47
CA VAL A 4 -1.11 4.88 -4.49
C VAL A 4 -0.28 4.75 -3.22
N ILE A 5 -0.64 3.81 -2.35
CA ILE A 5 0.05 3.62 -1.07
C ILE A 5 1.00 2.42 -1.15
N ASP A 6 2.20 2.58 -0.60
CA ASP A 6 3.20 1.52 -0.43
C ASP A 6 2.78 0.57 0.71
N THR A 7 3.27 -0.66 0.68
CA THR A 7 3.24 -1.62 1.80
C THR A 7 3.63 -0.96 3.12
N ASN A 8 4.65 -0.10 3.14
CA ASN A 8 5.09 0.59 4.37
C ASN A 8 4.01 1.47 4.99
N ILE A 9 3.15 2.08 4.17
CA ILE A 9 2.01 2.89 4.63
C ILE A 9 0.96 1.97 5.27
N LEU A 10 0.70 0.81 4.66
CA LEU A 10 -0.24 -0.17 5.21
C LEU A 10 0.28 -0.79 6.52
N ILE A 11 1.57 -1.14 6.60
CA ILE A 11 2.23 -1.60 7.83
C ILE A 11 2.14 -0.51 8.92
N SER A 12 2.45 0.74 8.58
CA SER A 12 2.33 1.86 9.51
C SER A 12 0.90 2.07 9.99
N ALA A 13 -0.11 1.85 9.14
CA ALA A 13 -1.52 1.90 9.50
C ALA A 13 -1.95 0.74 10.43
N LEU A 14 -1.28 -0.40 10.39
CA LEU A 14 -1.56 -1.53 11.28
C LEU A 14 -0.92 -1.40 12.66
N ILE A 15 0.15 -0.62 12.81
CA ILE A 15 0.79 -0.38 14.12
C ILE A 15 -0.11 0.48 15.04
N ARG A 16 0.04 0.35 16.37
CA ARG A 16 -0.81 1.05 17.37
C ARG A 16 -0.73 2.58 17.24
N ASP A 17 -1.84 3.26 17.55
CA ASP A 17 -1.98 4.74 17.50
C ASP A 17 -1.53 5.40 16.18
N SER A 18 -1.73 4.70 15.07
CA SER A 18 -1.31 5.17 13.77
C SER A 18 -2.13 6.36 13.28
N THR A 19 -1.47 7.53 13.19
CA THR A 19 -2.00 8.69 12.44
C THR A 19 -2.30 8.30 10.99
N THR A 20 -1.50 7.41 10.39
CA THR A 20 -1.73 6.90 9.03
C THR A 20 -3.06 6.17 8.93
N ARG A 21 -3.43 5.35 9.93
CA ARG A 21 -4.75 4.70 9.97
C ARG A 21 -5.88 5.71 9.99
N LYS A 22 -5.77 6.77 10.81
CA LYS A 22 -6.78 7.83 10.86
C LYS A 22 -6.92 8.53 9.51
N ILE A 23 -5.81 8.83 8.83
CA ILE A 23 -5.83 9.44 7.49
C ILE A 23 -6.55 8.53 6.49
N ILE A 24 -6.22 7.23 6.45
CA ILE A 24 -6.86 6.28 5.53
C ILE A 24 -8.37 6.19 5.76
N VAL A 25 -8.80 6.20 7.01
CA VAL A 25 -10.20 5.97 7.40
C VAL A 25 -11.05 7.23 7.36
N GLU A 26 -10.50 8.37 7.79
CA GLU A 26 -11.27 9.60 8.07
C GLU A 26 -11.09 10.70 7.01
N SER A 27 -10.12 10.58 6.11
CA SER A 27 -9.93 11.60 5.05
C SER A 27 -10.93 11.43 3.90
N ASN A 28 -11.12 12.50 3.13
CA ASN A 28 -11.89 12.49 1.88
C ASN A 28 -11.01 12.09 0.67
N TRP A 29 -9.91 11.39 0.90
CA TRP A 29 -9.00 10.93 -0.15
C TRP A 29 -9.32 9.51 -0.55
N GLU A 30 -8.97 9.17 -1.79
CA GLU A 30 -9.07 7.81 -2.30
C GLU A 30 -7.70 7.15 -2.23
N PHE A 31 -7.63 5.92 -1.76
CA PHE A 31 -6.38 5.15 -1.68
C PHE A 31 -6.48 3.93 -2.57
N CYS A 32 -5.37 3.55 -3.20
CA CYS A 32 -5.25 2.33 -3.97
C CYS A 32 -3.98 1.57 -3.64
N TYR A 33 -4.08 0.24 -3.69
CA TYR A 33 -3.01 -0.68 -3.34
C TYR A 33 -2.98 -1.86 -4.31
N PRO A 34 -1.81 -2.25 -4.83
CA PRO A 34 -1.68 -3.37 -5.76
C PRO A 34 -1.81 -4.73 -5.04
N GLU A 35 -2.65 -5.62 -5.56
CA GLU A 35 -2.90 -6.92 -4.91
C GLU A 35 -1.65 -7.81 -4.85
N ASN A 36 -0.83 -7.77 -5.89
CA ASN A 36 0.41 -8.56 -5.94
C ASN A 36 1.42 -8.13 -4.86
N ALA A 37 1.34 -6.92 -4.29
CA ALA A 37 2.20 -6.46 -3.20
C ALA A 37 1.80 -7.00 -1.81
N PHE A 38 0.65 -7.69 -1.67
CA PHE A 38 0.22 -8.24 -0.36
C PHE A 38 1.19 -9.25 0.26
N HIS A 39 2.07 -9.86 -0.54
CA HIS A 39 3.08 -10.78 -0.03
C HIS A 39 4.02 -10.10 0.98
N GLU A 40 4.30 -8.81 0.81
CA GLU A 40 5.11 -8.03 1.75
C GLU A 40 4.38 -7.80 3.07
N VAL A 41 3.09 -7.43 3.01
CA VAL A 41 2.24 -7.28 4.21
C VAL A 41 2.26 -8.57 5.04
N ARG A 42 2.14 -9.73 4.38
CA ARG A 42 2.24 -11.04 5.04
C ARG A 42 3.62 -11.29 5.66
N LYS A 43 4.69 -10.92 4.96
CA LYS A 43 6.08 -11.04 5.44
C LYS A 43 6.30 -10.26 6.74
N TYR A 44 5.68 -9.08 6.89
CA TYR A 44 5.82 -8.22 8.06
C TYR A 44 4.78 -8.46 9.17
N LYS A 45 3.88 -9.45 9.03
CA LYS A 45 2.83 -9.74 10.03
C LYS A 45 3.37 -9.85 11.46
N ASN A 46 4.41 -10.66 11.68
CA ASN A 46 4.96 -10.88 13.03
C ASN A 46 5.49 -9.59 13.66
N LEU A 47 6.16 -8.75 12.87
CA LEU A 47 6.65 -7.43 13.30
C LEU A 47 5.48 -6.53 13.70
N VAL A 48 4.39 -6.54 12.94
CA VAL A 48 3.18 -5.77 13.24
C VAL A 48 2.54 -6.25 14.53
N LEU A 49 2.38 -7.56 14.73
CA LEU A 49 1.82 -8.12 15.96
C LEU A 49 2.62 -7.68 17.19
N GLU A 50 3.96 -7.78 17.11
CA GLU A 50 4.87 -7.33 18.18
C GLU A 50 4.73 -5.83 18.47
N LYS A 51 4.81 -4.98 17.43
CA LYS A 51 4.79 -3.52 17.60
C LYS A 51 3.41 -2.95 17.97
N SER A 52 2.33 -3.63 17.58
CA SER A 52 0.96 -3.18 17.86
C SER A 52 0.43 -3.72 19.19
N GLY A 53 0.93 -4.87 19.64
CA GLY A 53 0.35 -5.63 20.75
C GLY A 53 -0.97 -6.33 20.39
N MET A 54 -1.32 -6.41 19.10
CA MET A 54 -2.49 -7.15 18.61
C MET A 54 -2.24 -8.66 18.64
N ASP A 55 -3.30 -9.43 18.82
CA ASP A 55 -3.29 -10.85 18.46
C ASP A 55 -3.59 -11.05 16.97
N GLU A 56 -3.57 -12.30 16.50
CA GLU A 56 -3.82 -12.60 15.09
C GLU A 56 -5.22 -12.22 14.61
N LYS A 57 -6.21 -12.32 15.50
CA LYS A 57 -7.59 -12.01 15.19
C LYS A 57 -7.74 -10.50 15.03
N ASP A 58 -7.24 -9.73 15.99
CA ASP A 58 -7.23 -8.27 15.97
C ASP A 58 -6.48 -7.72 14.74
N TYR A 59 -5.34 -8.33 14.40
CA TYR A 59 -4.60 -7.99 13.17
C TYR A 59 -5.46 -8.19 11.92
N THR A 60 -6.12 -9.34 11.82
CA THR A 60 -6.94 -9.70 10.65
C THR A 60 -8.15 -8.79 10.54
N GLU A 61 -8.82 -8.50 11.65
CA GLU A 61 -9.95 -7.57 11.70
C GLU A 61 -9.52 -6.15 11.33
N THR A 62 -8.38 -5.68 11.84
CA THR A 62 -7.83 -4.35 11.54
C THR A 62 -7.41 -4.23 10.07
N LEU A 63 -6.73 -5.24 9.53
CA LEU A 63 -6.37 -5.26 8.11
C LEU A 63 -7.61 -5.23 7.23
N ASN A 64 -8.58 -6.11 7.48
CA ASN A 64 -9.83 -6.15 6.72
C ASN A 64 -10.61 -4.83 6.84
N TYR A 65 -10.54 -4.16 7.99
CA TYR A 65 -11.13 -2.84 8.15
C TYR A 65 -10.44 -1.79 7.27
N LEU A 66 -9.11 -1.70 7.29
CA LEU A 66 -8.34 -0.80 6.43
C LEU A 66 -8.64 -1.02 4.95
N LEU A 67 -8.72 -2.28 4.52
CA LEU A 67 -8.96 -2.64 3.12
C LEU A 67 -10.33 -2.21 2.61
N LYS A 68 -11.31 -1.96 3.48
CA LYS A 68 -12.60 -1.36 3.06
C LYS A 68 -12.47 0.08 2.57
N HIS A 69 -11.39 0.76 2.94
CA HIS A 69 -11.08 2.14 2.58
C HIS A 69 -10.03 2.25 1.46
N ILE A 70 -9.53 1.11 0.97
CA ILE A 70 -8.45 1.05 -0.03
C ILE A 70 -8.95 0.26 -1.24
N LYS A 71 -8.88 0.86 -2.43
CA LYS A 71 -9.17 0.20 -3.69
C LYS A 71 -8.03 -0.76 -4.05
N LEU A 72 -8.32 -2.05 -4.05
CA LEU A 72 -7.37 -3.05 -4.52
C LEU A 72 -7.30 -3.04 -6.05
N ILE A 73 -6.08 -2.97 -6.58
CA ILE A 73 -5.83 -3.04 -8.01
C ILE A 73 -5.44 -4.49 -8.36
N PRO A 74 -6.24 -5.19 -9.18
CA PRO A 74 -5.99 -6.58 -9.54
C PRO A 74 -4.64 -6.78 -10.20
N GLU A 75 -4.02 -7.92 -9.95
CA GLU A 75 -2.71 -8.26 -10.49
C GLU A 75 -2.70 -8.20 -12.04
N GLU A 76 -3.76 -8.63 -12.71
CA GLU A 76 -3.84 -8.62 -14.17
C GLU A 76 -3.77 -7.20 -14.74
N VAL A 77 -4.34 -6.22 -14.02
CA VAL A 77 -4.28 -4.81 -14.39
C VAL A 77 -2.87 -4.27 -14.21
N VAL A 78 -2.23 -4.59 -13.08
CA VAL A 78 -0.84 -4.22 -12.81
C VAL A 78 0.09 -4.79 -13.89
N GLN A 79 -0.05 -6.08 -14.20
CA GLN A 79 0.76 -6.76 -15.23
C GLN A 79 0.53 -6.15 -16.62
N GLY A 80 -0.72 -5.82 -16.98
CA GLY A 80 -1.04 -5.17 -18.26
C GLY A 80 -0.39 -3.80 -18.45
N LYS A 81 -0.02 -3.13 -17.35
CA LYS A 81 0.68 -1.84 -17.35
C LYS A 81 2.18 -1.94 -17.06
N HIS A 82 2.68 -3.15 -16.79
CA HIS A 82 4.04 -3.38 -16.31
C HIS A 82 5.11 -2.80 -17.25
N ASP A 83 4.99 -3.02 -18.56
CA ASP A 83 5.98 -2.52 -19.53
C ASP A 83 6.01 -0.98 -19.62
N GLU A 84 4.85 -0.33 -19.47
CA GLU A 84 4.76 1.13 -19.44
C GLU A 84 5.33 1.68 -18.13
N ALA A 85 4.97 1.06 -17.01
CA ALA A 85 5.49 1.39 -15.69
C ALA A 85 7.00 1.19 -15.59
N PHE A 86 7.54 0.10 -16.15
CA PHE A 86 8.98 -0.19 -16.17
C PHE A 86 9.76 0.84 -16.99
N LYS A 87 9.18 1.34 -18.10
CA LYS A 87 9.79 2.43 -18.87
C LYS A 87 9.83 3.74 -18.09
N LEU A 88 8.84 3.98 -17.23
CA LEU A 88 8.74 5.18 -16.41
C LEU A 88 9.72 5.18 -15.23
N LEU A 89 9.72 4.10 -14.44
CA LEU A 89 10.43 4.02 -13.16
C LEU A 89 11.37 2.82 -13.02
N GLY A 90 11.21 1.77 -13.82
CA GLY A 90 11.95 0.51 -13.63
C GLY A 90 13.47 0.62 -13.78
N LYS A 91 13.98 1.67 -14.43
CA LYS A 91 15.43 1.99 -14.48
C LYS A 91 15.95 2.77 -13.27
N ILE A 92 15.05 3.32 -12.46
CA ILE A 92 15.34 4.14 -11.28
C ILE A 92 15.13 3.28 -10.02
N ASP A 93 13.96 2.66 -9.91
CA ASP A 93 13.60 1.73 -8.83
C ASP A 93 12.67 0.62 -9.40
N PRO A 94 13.19 -0.60 -9.65
CA PRO A 94 12.40 -1.72 -10.14
C PRO A 94 11.26 -2.12 -9.20
N ASP A 95 11.39 -1.89 -7.90
CA ASP A 95 10.37 -2.27 -6.91
C ASP A 95 9.13 -1.34 -7.02
N ASP A 96 9.33 -0.09 -7.46
CA ASP A 96 8.26 0.91 -7.63
C ASP A 96 7.46 0.73 -8.94
N VAL A 97 7.79 -0.27 -9.76
CA VAL A 97 7.10 -0.54 -11.04
C VAL A 97 5.64 -0.95 -10.80
N VAL A 98 5.38 -1.68 -9.73
CA VAL A 98 4.02 -2.09 -9.35
C VAL A 98 3.16 -0.87 -8.98
N ASP A 99 3.73 0.09 -8.26
CA ASP A 99 3.05 1.32 -7.87
C ASP A 99 2.83 2.26 -9.07
N ALA A 100 3.80 2.33 -9.97
CA ALA A 100 3.69 3.07 -11.22
C ALA A 100 2.58 2.51 -12.12
N ALA A 101 2.39 1.19 -12.14
CA ALA A 101 1.28 0.57 -12.87
C ALA A 101 -0.09 1.02 -12.31
N CYS A 102 -0.24 1.08 -10.98
CA CYS A 102 -1.44 1.62 -10.33
C CYS A 102 -1.67 3.11 -10.66
N TYR A 103 -0.59 3.91 -10.67
CA TYR A 103 -0.65 5.32 -11.04
C TYR A 103 -1.12 5.53 -12.49
N LEU A 104 -0.60 4.72 -13.43
CA LEU A 104 -0.97 4.78 -14.85
C LEU A 104 -2.43 4.37 -15.09
N GLU A 105 -2.93 3.38 -14.36
CA GLU A 105 -4.33 2.96 -14.48
C GLU A 105 -5.30 4.07 -14.04
N ASN A 106 -4.96 4.84 -13.01
CA ASN A 106 -5.82 5.92 -12.51
C ASN A 106 -5.58 7.26 -13.24
N GLY A 107 -5.13 7.23 -14.50
CA GLY A 107 -5.09 8.40 -15.38
C GLY A 107 -4.06 9.46 -15.03
N ARG A 108 -3.01 9.12 -14.24
CA ARG A 108 -1.94 10.03 -13.80
C ARG A 108 -2.36 11.15 -12.84
N GLU A 109 -3.61 11.12 -12.37
CA GLU A 109 -4.13 12.03 -11.33
C GLU A 109 -3.81 11.54 -9.90
N ALA A 110 -3.22 10.34 -9.78
CA ALA A 110 -2.81 9.79 -8.50
C ALA A 110 -1.53 10.46 -7.97
N VAL A 111 -1.31 10.48 -6.66
CA VAL A 111 -0.04 10.91 -6.06
C VAL A 111 0.65 9.68 -5.47
N TYR A 112 1.89 9.46 -5.89
CA TYR A 112 2.74 8.42 -5.30
C TYR A 112 3.38 8.94 -4.01
N TYR A 113 3.20 8.23 -2.89
CA TYR A 113 3.78 8.60 -1.60
C TYR A 113 4.59 7.46 -1.02
N LYS A 114 5.91 7.51 -1.22
CA LYS A 114 6.88 6.61 -0.61
C LYS A 114 7.36 7.19 0.71
N GLN A 115 7.20 6.43 1.78
CA GLN A 115 7.79 6.82 3.06
C GLN A 115 9.30 6.58 2.94
N LEU A 116 10.12 7.64 2.96
CA LEU A 116 11.59 7.53 2.96
C LEU A 116 11.99 6.52 4.02
N ARG A 117 12.64 5.41 3.61
CA ARG A 117 13.14 4.37 4.52
C ARG A 117 13.96 5.07 5.61
N ARG A 118 13.37 5.21 6.80
CA ARG A 118 14.15 5.33 8.03
C ARG A 118 14.28 3.92 8.53
N ASP A 119 15.51 3.43 8.52
CA ASP A 119 15.90 2.13 9.05
C ASP A 119 15.21 1.94 10.42
N TYR A 120 14.30 0.97 10.47
CA TYR A 120 13.68 0.49 11.70
C TYR A 120 14.43 -0.73 12.20
#